data_AF-A0A966M805-F1
#
_entry.id   AF-A0A966M805-F1
#
_cell.length_a   1.000
_cell.length_b   1.000
_cell.length_c   1.000
_cell.angle_alpha   90.00
_cell.angle_beta   90.00
_cell.angle_gamma   90.00
#
_symmetry.space_group_name_H-M   'P 1'
#
loop_
_entity.id
_entity.type
_entity.pdbx_description
1 polymer ?
#
loop_
_entity_poly.entity_id
_entity_poly.type
_entity_poly.pdbx_seq_one_letter_code
_entity_poly.pdbx_strand_id
1 'polypeptide(L)' 'MLIFTCPYCGIEADETELTPGGEAHLKRFGPGSSDEEFEGYLFNRENPKGVHFERWRH' A
#
# COMPACT_ATOMS: atom_id res chain seq x y z
N MET A 1 -4.46 -13.93 -13.58
CA MET A 1 -3.65 -12.81 -13.09
C MET A 1 -3.11 -13.25 -11.72
N LEU A 2 -2.53 -12.40 -10.86
CA LEU A 2 -2.21 -12.87 -9.49
C LEU A 2 -3.51 -13.27 -8.77
N ILE A 3 -3.45 -14.24 -7.85
CA ILE A 3 -4.61 -14.66 -7.05
C ILE A 3 -4.35 -14.31 -5.58
N PHE A 4 -5.31 -13.61 -4.98
CA PHE A 4 -5.26 -13.18 -3.59
C PHE A 4 -6.39 -13.83 -2.79
N THR A 5 -6.10 -14.29 -1.57
CA THR A 5 -7.16 -14.68 -0.63
C THR A 5 -7.60 -13.44 0.14
N CYS A 6 -8.81 -12.95 -0.14
CA CYS A 6 -9.34 -11.81 0.60
C CYS A 6 -9.66 -12.23 2.05
N PRO A 7 -9.05 -11.61 3.07
CA PRO A 7 -9.26 -12.01 4.46
C PRO A 7 -10.68 -11.70 4.98
N TYR A 8 -11.43 -10.83 4.29
CA TYR A 8 -12.80 -10.48 4.66
C TYR A 8 -13.85 -11.31 3.90
N CYS A 9 -13.67 -11.50 2.59
CA CYS A 9 -14.61 -12.26 1.77
C CYS A 9 -14.40 -13.78 1.88
N GLY A 10 -13.18 -14.22 2.20
CA GLY A 10 -12.80 -15.64 2.23
C GLY A 10 -12.66 -16.30 0.86
N ILE A 11 -12.79 -15.53 -0.23
CA ILE A 11 -12.66 -16.03 -1.60
C ILE A 11 -11.24 -15.83 -2.13
N GLU A 12 -10.89 -16.65 -3.12
CA GLU A 12 -9.82 -16.35 -4.06
C GLU A 12 -10.32 -15.29 -5.05
N ALA A 13 -9.63 -14.15 -5.12
CA ALA A 13 -9.91 -13.06 -6.03
C ALA A 13 -8.75 -12.91 -7.02
N ASP A 14 -9.08 -12.77 -8.30
CA ASP A 14 -8.08 -12.43 -9.31
C ASP A 14 -7.66 -10.97 -9.13
N GLU A 15 -6.38 -10.65 -9.36
CA GLU A 15 -5.80 -9.30 -9.25
C GLU A 15 -6.65 -8.19 -9.85
N THR A 16 -7.36 -8.49 -10.95
CA THR A 16 -8.24 -7.52 -11.64
C THR A 16 -9.48 -7.11 -10.85
N GLU A 17 -9.85 -7.89 -9.83
CA GLU A 17 -10.94 -7.60 -8.90
C GLU A 17 -10.50 -6.71 -7.73
N LEU A 18 -9.19 -6.52 -7.54
CA LEU A 18 -8.63 -5.72 -6.44
C LEU A 18 -8.00 -4.42 -6.95
N THR A 19 -7.94 -3.42 -6.06
CA THR A 19 -7.19 -2.18 -6.29
C THR A 19 -5.84 -2.22 -5.55
N PRO A 20 -4.69 -2.02 -6.23
CA PRO A 20 -3.40 -1.90 -5.57
C PRO A 20 -3.29 -0.58 -4.80
N GLY A 21 -2.70 -0.63 -3.61
CA GLY A 21 -2.52 0.52 -2.71
C GLY A 21 -1.07 0.93 -2.47
N GLY A 22 -0.10 0.28 -3.12
CA GLY A 22 1.33 0.51 -2.91
C GLY A 22 1.81 0.08 -1.52
N GLU A 23 2.91 0.67 -1.08
CA GLU A 23 3.59 0.38 0.20
C GLU A 23 2.62 0.31 1.40
N ALA A 24 2.80 -0.71 2.24
CA ALA A 24 2.11 -0.88 3.51
C ALA A 24 2.79 -0.11 4.65
N HIS A 25 2.10 0.01 5.78
CA HIS A 25 2.64 0.59 7.02
C HIS A 25 3.14 2.05 6.93
N LEU A 26 2.79 2.78 5.86
CA LEU A 26 3.11 4.20 5.71
C LEU A 26 2.43 5.05 6.79
N LYS A 27 3.24 5.72 7.64
CA LYS A 27 2.75 6.69 8.62
C LYS A 27 2.27 7.97 7.92
N ARG A 28 1.12 8.49 8.34
CA ARG A 28 0.60 9.77 7.84
C ARG A 28 1.25 10.95 8.54
N PHE A 29 1.68 11.93 7.75
CA PHE A 29 2.14 13.23 8.23
C PHE A 29 1.18 14.33 7.75
N GLY A 30 1.01 15.36 8.57
CA GLY A 30 -0.01 16.38 8.36
C GLY A 30 0.31 17.66 9.14
N PRO A 31 -0.68 18.50 9.45
CA PRO A 31 -0.46 19.77 10.14
C PRO A 31 0.41 19.61 11.39
N GLY A 32 1.49 20.39 11.49
CA GLY A 32 2.46 20.33 12.59
C GLY A 32 3.70 19.45 12.32
N SER A 33 3.78 18.78 11.17
CA SER A 33 5.01 18.10 10.71
C SER A 33 5.97 19.11 10.08
N SER A 34 7.25 18.76 9.94
CA SER A 34 8.18 19.57 9.13
C SER A 34 7.85 19.48 7.64
N ASP A 35 8.38 20.42 6.85
CA ASP A 35 8.20 20.41 5.39
C ASP A 35 8.80 19.13 4.78
N GLU A 36 9.95 18.68 5.27
CA GLU A 36 10.64 17.46 4.80
C GLU A 36 9.85 16.19 5.13
N GLU A 37 9.28 16.10 6.34
CA GLU A 37 8.44 14.96 6.72
C GLU A 37 7.16 14.91 5.88
N PHE A 38 6.56 16.07 5.62
CA PHE A 38 5.34 16.16 4.83
C PHE A 38 5.59 15.85 3.35
N GLU A 39 6.67 16.38 2.77
CA GLU A 39 7.12 16.04 1.42
C GLU A 39 7.35 14.53 1.27
N GLY A 40 8.10 13.93 2.20
CA GLY A 40 8.37 12.49 2.21
C GLY A 40 7.08 11.66 2.24
N TYR A 41 6.12 12.04 3.09
CA TYR A 41 4.82 11.38 3.14
C TYR A 41 4.01 11.52 1.84
N LEU A 42 4.05 12.68 1.20
CA LEU A 42 3.29 12.92 -0.03
C LEU A 42 3.85 12.13 -1.21
N PHE A 43 5.18 12.07 -1.37
CA PHE A 43 5.79 11.68 -2.65
C PHE A 43 6.72 10.46 -2.58
N ASN A 44 7.32 10.13 -1.43
CA ASN A 44 8.30 9.05 -1.33
C ASN A 44 7.67 7.73 -0.89
N ARG A 45 8.07 6.62 -1.52
CA ARG A 45 7.67 5.26 -1.14
C ARG A 45 8.86 4.31 -1.20
N GLU A 46 8.85 3.29 -0.37
CA GLU A 46 9.76 2.15 -0.53
C GLU A 46 9.46 1.43 -1.86
N ASN A 47 10.51 1.08 -2.60
CA ASN A 47 10.42 0.31 -3.84
C ASN A 47 11.48 -0.79 -3.86
N PRO A 48 11.41 -1.76 -2.93
CA PRO A 48 12.41 -2.79 -2.81
C PRO A 48 12.34 -3.74 -4.01
N LYS A 49 13.50 -4.14 -4.51
CA LYS A 49 13.60 -5.26 -5.45
C LYS A 49 13.63 -6.56 -4.66
N GLY A 50 12.46 -7.15 -4.43
CA GLY A 50 12.31 -8.38 -3.66
C GLY A 50 10.98 -8.43 -2.92
N VAL A 51 11.00 -8.97 -1.70
CA VAL A 51 9.83 -8.96 -0.83
C VAL A 51 9.43 -7.51 -0.54
N HIS A 52 8.17 -7.18 -0.82
CA HIS A 52 7.59 -5.86 -0.60
C HIS A 52 6.32 -6.01 0.24
N PHE A 53 6.21 -5.22 1.30
CA PHE A 53 4.99 -5.16 2.09
C PHE A 53 4.06 -4.12 1.46
N GLU A 54 2.93 -4.59 0.94
CA GLU A 54 2.02 -3.77 0.13
C GLU A 54 0.58 -3.87 0.62
N ARG A 55 -0.27 -2.98 0.08
CA ARG A 55 -1.69 -2.91 0.39
C ARG A 55 -2.51 -3.28 -0.83
N TRP A 56 -3.56 -4.05 -0.60
CA TRP A 56 -4.58 -4.38 -1.58
C TRP A 56 -5.95 -4.14 -0.97
N ARG A 57 -6.88 -3.64 -1.79
CA ARG A 57 -8.29 -3.49 -1.42
C ARG A 57 -9.12 -4.31 -2.38
N HIS A 58 -9.77 -5.33 -1.85
CA HIS A 58 -10.89 -5.98 -2.49
C HIS A 58 -12.12 -5.07 -2.31
#